data_AF-A0A7L1SER0-F1
#
_entry.id   AF-A0A7L1SER0-F1
#
_cell.length_a   1.000
_cell.length_b   1.000
_cell.length_c   1.000
_cell.angle_alpha   90.00
_cell.angle_beta   90.00
_cell.angle_gamma   90.00
#
_symmetry.space_group_name_H-M   'P 1'
#
loop_
_entity.id
_entity.type
_entity.pdbx_description
1 polymer ?
#
loop_
_entity_poly.entity_id
_entity_poly.type
_entity_poly.pdbx_seq_one_letter_code
_entity_poly.pdbx_strand_id
1 'polypeptide(L)' 'EKPYKCGECGKGFPTSTKLLGHQQAHIEERPFHCPDCVKCFKQSSNITIHRRIHRGGK' A
#
# COMPACT_ATOMS: atom_id res chain seq x y z
N GLU A 1 21.71 10.59 3.62
CA GLU A 1 21.05 9.78 2.57
C GLU A 1 19.75 9.20 3.11
N LYS A 2 18.78 8.84 2.26
CA LYS A 2 17.47 8.29 2.68
C LYS A 2 17.36 6.83 2.25
N PRO A 3 17.99 5.90 3.01
CA PRO A 3 18.07 4.50 2.60
C PRO A 3 16.71 3.79 2.65
N TYR A 4 15.78 4.25 3.49
CA TYR A 4 14.47 3.63 3.65
C TYR A 4 13.46 4.27 2.69
N LYS A 5 12.93 3.51 1.72
CA LYS A 5 11.94 4.02 0.75
C LYS A 5 10.59 3.35 0.94
N CYS A 6 9.53 4.14 0.83
CA CYS A 6 8.16 3.64 0.81
C CYS A 6 7.90 2.91 -0.51
N GLY A 7 7.50 1.63 -0.43
CA GLY A 7 7.12 0.84 -1.61
C GLY A 7 5.83 1.32 -2.28
N GLU A 8 4.96 2.04 -1.56
CA GLU A 8 3.66 2.51 -2.08
C GLU A 8 3.75 3.82 -2.85
N CYS A 9 4.57 4.78 -2.39
CA CYS A 9 4.68 6.11 -3.00
C CYS A 9 6.10 6.54 -3.37
N GLY A 10 7.11 5.69 -3.13
CA GLY A 10 8.51 5.98 -3.44
C GLY A 10 9.20 6.99 -2.51
N LYS A 11 8.50 7.51 -1.51
CA LYS A 11 9.03 8.54 -0.60
C LYS A 11 10.16 7.98 0.27
N GLY A 12 11.30 8.68 0.29
CA GLY A 12 12.47 8.30 1.08
C GLY A 12 12.48 8.88 2.50
N PHE A 13 12.96 8.09 3.44
CA PHE A 13 13.08 8.39 4.87
C PHE A 13 14.49 8.07 5.39
N PRO A 14 14.97 8.84 6.39
CA PRO A 14 16.29 8.62 6.98
C PRO A 14 16.33 7.43 7.96
N THR A 15 15.18 7.03 8.54
CA THR A 15 15.09 5.94 9.52
C THR A 15 13.88 5.04 9.26
N SER A 16 13.98 3.79 9.72
CA SER A 16 12.90 2.79 9.64
C SER A 16 11.65 3.21 10.42
N THR A 17 11.80 3.82 11.61
CA THR A 17 10.66 4.29 12.42
C THR A 17 9.83 5.34 11.70
N LYS A 18 10.49 6.27 10.98
CA LYS A 18 9.80 7.29 10.17
C LYS A 18 9.10 6.67 8.95
N LEU A 19 9.72 5.67 8.32
CA LEU A 19 9.06 4.91 7.26
C LEU A 19 7.85 4.14 7.79
N LEU A 20 7.96 3.47 8.93
CA LEU A 20 6.89 2.68 9.53
C LEU A 20 5.67 3.54 9.89
N GLY A 21 5.88 4.69 10.55
CA GLY A 21 4.80 5.62 10.86
C GLY A 21 4.13 6.19 9.59
N HIS A 22 4.91 6.41 8.53
CA HIS A 22 4.36 6.81 7.23
C HIS A 22 3.54 5.70 6.57
N GLN A 23 3.99 4.44 6.63
CA GLN A 23 3.23 3.30 6.12
C GLN A 23 1.94 3.07 6.92
N GLN A 24 1.93 3.33 8.23
CA GLN A 24 0.69 3.29 9.01
C GLN A 24 -0.33 4.33 8.52
N ALA A 25 0.09 5.54 8.17
CA ALA A 25 -0.81 6.54 7.60
C ALA A 25 -1.45 6.07 6.28
N HIS A 26 -0.73 5.32 5.45
CA HIS A 26 -1.32 4.69 4.26
C HIS A 26 -2.41 3.68 4.62
N ILE A 27 -2.21 2.88 5.67
CA ILE A 27 -3.21 1.92 6.16
C ILE A 27 -4.44 2.65 6.72
N GLU A 28 -4.26 3.74 7.48
CA GLU A 28 -5.37 4.53 8.01
C GLU A 28 -6.18 5.23 6.91
N GLU A 29 -5.52 5.75 5.88
CA GLU A 29 -6.20 6.36 4.73
C GLU A 29 -6.85 5.31 3.80
N ARG A 30 -6.32 4.08 3.80
CA ARG A 30 -6.68 3.00 2.88
C ARG A 30 -6.66 1.64 3.60
N PRO A 31 -7.65 1.36 4.45
CA PRO A 31 -7.65 0.14 5.29
C PRO A 31 -7.78 -1.16 4.50
N PHE A 32 -8.19 -1.09 3.23
CA PHE A 32 -8.41 -2.26 2.39
C PHE A 32 -7.18 -2.57 1.54
N HIS A 33 -6.32 -3.48 2.02
CA HIS A 33 -5.11 -3.93 1.34
C HIS A 33 -5.35 -5.15 0.45
N CYS A 34 -4.81 -5.13 -0.77
CA CYS A 34 -4.84 -6.30 -1.65
C CYS A 34 -3.85 -7.36 -1.14
N PRO A 35 -4.26 -8.64 -0.98
CA PRO A 35 -3.33 -9.70 -0.57
C PRO A 35 -2.39 -10.14 -1.70
N ASP A 36 -2.79 -9.90 -2.96
CA ASP A 36 -2.04 -10.31 -4.15
C ASP A 36 -1.02 -9.26 -4.62
N CYS A 37 -1.07 -8.02 -4.10
CA CYS A 37 -0.13 -6.95 -4.46
C CYS A 37 -0.08 -5.80 -3.43
N VAL A 38 0.84 -4.85 -3.61
CA VAL A 38 1.07 -3.72 -2.68
C VAL A 38 0.03 -2.58 -2.82
N LYS A 39 -1.14 -2.83 -3.44
CA LYS A 39 -2.18 -1.79 -3.61
C LYS A 39 -3.14 -1.77 -2.44
N CYS A 40 -3.34 -0.59 -1.88
CA CYS A 40 -4.32 -0.30 -0.82
C CYS A 40 -5.46 0.58 -1.36
N PHE A 41 -6.66 0.42 -0.80
CA PHE A 41 -7.88 1.13 -1.19
C PHE A 41 -8.60 1.72 0.02
N LYS A 42 -9.27 2.86 -0.19
CA LYS A 42 -10.10 3.53 0.83
C LYS A 42 -11.46 2.87 1.04
N GLN A 43 -11.93 2.07 0.08
CA GLN A 43 -13.25 1.44 0.11
C GLN A 43 -13.17 -0.05 -0.23
N SER A 44 -14.03 -0.84 0.42
CA SER A 44 -14.16 -2.29 0.21
C SER A 44 -14.63 -2.65 -1.22
N SER A 45 -15.46 -1.80 -1.83
CA SER A 45 -15.91 -1.94 -3.22
C SER A 45 -14.72 -1.91 -4.20
N ASN A 46 -13.82 -0.96 -4.01
CA ASN A 46 -12.67 -0.75 -4.89
C ASN A 46 -11.68 -1.92 -4.84
N ILE A 47 -11.36 -2.43 -3.64
CA ILE A 47 -10.51 -3.63 -3.52
C ILE A 47 -11.20 -4.86 -4.13
N THR A 48 -12.52 -5.00 -3.99
CA THR A 48 -13.26 -6.15 -4.52
C THR A 48 -13.25 -6.17 -6.04
N ILE A 49 -13.40 -5.01 -6.68
CA ILE A 49 -13.26 -4.86 -8.13
C ILE A 49 -11.81 -5.10 -8.54
N HIS A 50 -10.86 -4.51 -7.83
CA HIS A 50 -9.44 -4.71 -8.10
C HIS A 50 -9.05 -6.19 -8.04
N ARG A 51 -9.50 -6.96 -7.05
CA ARG A 51 -9.16 -8.38 -6.93
C ARG A 51 -9.62 -9.23 -8.13
N ARG A 52 -10.59 -8.75 -8.92
CA ARG A 52 -10.99 -9.41 -10.17
C ARG A 52 -9.89 -9.38 -11.23
N ILE A 53 -9.01 -8.39 -11.22
CA ILE A 53 -7.90 -8.30 -12.18
C ILE A 53 -6.86 -9.40 -11.93
N HIS A 54 -6.63 -9.79 -10.67
CA HIS A 54 -5.73 -10.88 -10.31
C HIS A 54 -6.30 -12.24 -10.69
N ARG A 55 -7.61 -12.41 -10.52
CA ARG A 55 -8.36 -13.61 -10.94
C ARG A 55 -8.61 -13.69 -12.44
N GLY A 56 -8.37 -12.61 -13.19
CA GLY A 56 -8.75 -12.47 -14.60
C GLY A 56 -7.69 -12.89 -15.61
N GLY A 57 -6.50 -13.30 -15.17
CA GLY A 57 -5.45 -13.82 -16.06
C GLY A 57 -5.65 -15.31 -16.32
N LYS A 58 -6.41 -15.65 -17.36
CA LYS A 58 -6.20 -16.91 -18.10
C LYS A 58 -5.48 -16.58 -19.40
#